data_AF-A0A9Y4N4P5-F1
#
_entry.id   AF-A0A9Y4N4P5-F1
#
_cell.length_a   1.000
_cell.length_b   1.000
_cell.length_c   1.000
_cell.angle_alpha   90.00
_cell.angle_beta   90.00
_cell.angle_gamma   90.00
#
_symmetry.space_group_name_H-M   'P 1'
#
loop_
_entity.id
_entity.type
_entity.pdbx_description
1 polymer ?
#
loop_
_entity_poly.entity_id
_entity_poly.type
_entity_poly.pdbx_seq_one_letter_code
_entity_poly.pdbx_strand_id
1 'polypeptide(L)'
;MAEASGAKNSISEQQCGDSLKSLKEVVFPVLQPGLEALLREARRRGCFEEKTTTTPTTTTTANFNPCIFLAEWLYNHNPCRQEQPPVAFEDIPFVKDWLKTHPIPLSKDQAALHIQAFWRGCKIRARPDVQELRRWQQEQREKQDIRRTVQRFWVQQVRRVGCRMTDLPESPQPGNCDVSIQVVSPSPHSTVVHSPTSQVSPEAGEWLSPTDTVLDGNP
;
A
#
# COMPACT_ATOMS: atom_id res chain seq x y z
N MET A 1 -2.36 13.23 -66.51
CA MET A 1 -2.72 13.42 -65.08
C MET A 1 -1.60 12.91 -64.19
N ALA A 2 -0.53 13.70 -63.97
CA ALA A 2 0.55 13.32 -63.07
C ALA A 2 1.28 14.57 -62.52
N GLU A 3 0.60 15.38 -61.71
CA GLU A 3 1.25 16.52 -60.99
C GLU A 3 0.74 16.73 -59.56
N ALA A 4 0.00 15.79 -58.96
CA ALA A 4 -0.58 15.98 -57.62
C ALA A 4 0.19 15.26 -56.48
N SER A 5 1.31 14.58 -56.77
CA SER A 5 2.02 13.74 -55.77
C SER A 5 3.26 14.40 -55.14
N GLY A 6 3.81 15.47 -55.73
CA GLY A 6 5.05 16.10 -55.23
C GLY A 6 4.86 17.02 -54.03
N ALA A 7 3.73 17.72 -53.93
CA ALA A 7 3.51 18.74 -52.91
C ALA A 7 3.32 18.19 -51.48
N LYS A 8 2.88 16.93 -51.34
CA LYS A 8 2.61 16.32 -50.01
C LYS A 8 3.88 15.87 -49.28
N ASN A 9 4.93 15.48 -49.99
CA ASN A 9 6.20 15.10 -49.38
C ASN A 9 6.99 16.32 -48.89
N SER A 10 7.01 17.42 -49.66
CA SER A 10 7.74 18.64 -49.27
C SER A 10 7.19 19.32 -48.02
N ILE A 11 5.88 19.26 -47.76
CA ILE A 11 5.28 19.82 -46.54
C ILE A 11 5.73 19.01 -45.31
N SER A 12 5.84 17.68 -45.42
CA SER A 12 6.27 16.82 -44.30
C SER A 12 7.77 16.95 -43.98
N GLU A 13 8.62 17.14 -44.99
CA GLU A 13 10.06 17.36 -44.80
C GLU A 13 10.34 18.77 -44.25
N GLN A 14 9.62 19.78 -44.73
CA GLN A 14 9.74 21.16 -44.23
C GLN A 14 9.26 21.27 -42.78
N GLN A 15 8.11 20.67 -42.43
CA GLN A 15 7.58 20.62 -41.06
C GLN A 15 8.54 19.89 -40.10
N CYS A 16 9.23 18.84 -40.57
CA CYS A 16 10.25 18.14 -39.80
C CYS A 16 11.51 19.00 -39.61
N GLY A 17 11.95 19.71 -40.66
CA GLY A 17 13.08 20.65 -40.59
C GLY A 17 12.84 21.81 -39.62
N ASP A 18 11.64 22.40 -39.64
CA ASP A 18 11.25 23.49 -38.75
C ASP A 18 11.11 23.03 -37.29
N SER A 19 10.64 21.79 -37.08
CA SER A 19 10.57 21.17 -35.74
C SER A 19 11.96 20.86 -35.18
N LEU A 20 12.90 20.42 -36.02
CA LEU A 20 14.28 20.19 -35.59
C LEU A 20 15.00 21.51 -35.27
N LYS A 21 14.72 22.56 -36.05
CA LYS A 21 15.27 23.90 -35.82
C LYS A 21 14.78 24.47 -34.49
N SER A 22 13.48 24.38 -34.20
CA SER A 22 12.93 24.83 -32.91
C SER A 22 13.49 24.04 -31.73
N LEU A 23 13.68 22.71 -31.87
CA LEU A 23 14.32 21.90 -30.84
C LEU A 23 15.77 22.35 -30.55
N LYS A 24 16.55 22.61 -31.60
CA LYS A 24 17.94 23.07 -31.50
C LYS A 24 18.07 24.46 -30.89
N GLU A 25 17.14 25.35 -31.20
CA GLU A 25 17.19 26.74 -30.74
C GLU A 25 16.63 26.91 -29.31
N VAL A 26 15.62 26.12 -28.93
CA VAL A 26 14.91 26.29 -27.64
C VAL A 26 15.34 25.27 -26.60
N VAL A 27 15.40 23.99 -26.96
CA VAL A 27 15.55 22.91 -25.98
C VAL A 27 17.03 22.59 -25.74
N PHE A 28 17.84 22.48 -26.79
CA PHE A 28 19.23 22.07 -26.65
C PHE A 28 20.11 23.01 -25.81
N PRO A 29 19.98 24.35 -25.89
CA PRO A 29 20.80 25.25 -25.07
C PRO A 29 20.59 25.05 -23.56
N VAL A 30 19.39 24.58 -23.17
CA VAL A 30 19.04 24.29 -21.78
C VAL A 30 19.38 22.84 -21.42
N LEU A 31 19.10 21.90 -22.31
CA LEU A 31 19.25 20.47 -22.04
C LEU A 31 20.71 20.00 -22.09
N GLN A 32 21.50 20.51 -23.02
CA GLN A 32 22.88 20.05 -23.25
C GLN A 32 23.79 20.24 -22.02
N PRO A 33 23.80 21.39 -21.33
CA PRO A 33 24.58 21.54 -20.11
C PRO A 33 24.13 20.60 -18.99
N GLY A 34 22.82 20.33 -18.90
CA GLY A 34 22.26 19.38 -17.92
C GLY A 34 22.69 17.93 -18.19
N LEU A 35 22.70 17.51 -19.46
CA LEU A 35 23.21 16.20 -19.85
C LEU A 35 24.72 16.08 -19.57
N GLU A 36 25.48 17.14 -19.83
CA GLU A 36 26.91 17.16 -19.54
C GLU A 36 27.19 17.03 -18.03
N ALA A 37 26.45 17.78 -17.19
CA ALA A 37 26.50 17.67 -15.74
C ALA A 37 26.10 16.26 -15.25
N LEU A 38 25.08 15.66 -15.86
CA LEU A 38 24.64 14.30 -15.55
C LEU A 38 25.73 13.28 -15.83
N LEU A 39 26.41 13.37 -16.97
CA LEU A 39 27.50 12.46 -17.32
C LEU A 39 28.70 12.61 -16.38
N ARG A 40 29.04 13.83 -15.98
CA ARG A 40 30.08 14.09 -14.97
C ARG A 40 29.72 13.45 -13.63
N GLU A 41 28.48 13.63 -13.18
CA GLU A 41 27.99 13.07 -11.91
C GLU A 41 27.91 11.53 -11.95
N ALA A 42 27.44 10.96 -13.06
CA ALA A 42 27.42 9.52 -13.29
C ALA A 42 28.84 8.93 -13.20
N ARG A 43 29.83 9.61 -13.80
CA ARG A 43 31.24 9.22 -13.69
C ARG A 43 31.76 9.33 -12.25
N ARG A 44 31.46 10.43 -11.56
CA ARG A 44 31.84 10.63 -10.15
C ARG A 44 31.28 9.54 -9.23
N ARG A 45 30.09 9.01 -9.53
CA ARG A 45 29.44 7.91 -8.78
C ARG A 45 29.87 6.52 -9.25
N GLY A 46 30.83 6.42 -10.18
CA GLY A 46 31.30 5.13 -10.71
C GLY A 46 30.23 4.36 -11.50
N CYS A 47 29.24 5.05 -12.11
CA CYS A 47 28.15 4.39 -12.83
C CYS A 47 28.62 3.68 -14.12
N PHE A 48 29.80 4.02 -14.63
CA PHE A 48 30.38 3.43 -15.84
C PHE A 48 31.41 2.34 -15.53
N GLU A 49 31.74 2.11 -14.26
CA GLU A 49 32.70 1.08 -13.88
C GLU A 49 32.02 -0.29 -13.98
N GLU A 50 32.59 -1.16 -14.82
CA GLU A 50 32.13 -2.53 -14.98
C GLU A 50 32.41 -3.27 -13.66
N LYS A 51 31.36 -3.83 -13.03
CA LYS A 51 31.49 -4.63 -11.79
C LYS A 51 32.21 -5.94 -12.11
N THR A 52 33.51 -5.86 -12.34
CA THR A 52 34.37 -7.02 -12.51
C THR A 52 34.76 -7.54 -11.12
N THR A 53 34.42 -8.81 -10.90
CA THR A 53 35.00 -9.69 -9.87
C THR A 53 34.36 -9.69 -8.48
N THR A 54 33.50 -10.69 -8.27
CA THR A 54 33.69 -11.76 -7.27
C THR A 54 34.18 -11.35 -5.88
N THR A 55 33.55 -10.40 -5.22
CA THR A 55 33.45 -10.40 -3.74
C THR A 55 32.07 -9.88 -3.34
N PRO A 56 31.28 -10.64 -2.56
CA PRO A 56 29.99 -10.19 -2.07
C PRO A 56 30.21 -9.31 -0.84
N THR A 57 30.92 -8.20 -1.01
CA THR A 57 30.94 -7.16 0.03
C THR A 57 29.79 -6.22 -0.26
N THR A 58 28.71 -6.49 0.45
CA THR A 58 27.55 -5.64 0.68
C THR A 58 27.93 -4.16 0.74
N THR A 59 27.13 -3.32 0.05
CA THR A 59 26.94 -1.87 0.26
C THR A 59 27.50 -0.95 -0.85
N THR A 60 26.56 -0.42 -1.65
CA THR A 60 26.61 0.92 -2.26
C THR A 60 27.38 1.12 -3.56
N THR A 61 26.97 0.45 -4.64
CA THR A 61 27.13 1.03 -5.98
C THR A 61 25.84 0.84 -6.78
N ALA A 62 25.27 1.97 -7.21
CA ALA A 62 24.07 2.15 -8.04
C ALA A 62 22.72 2.29 -7.30
N ASN A 63 22.47 3.48 -6.76
CA ASN A 63 21.12 4.07 -6.82
C ASN A 63 21.19 5.50 -7.35
N PHE A 64 21.94 5.69 -8.44
CA PHE A 64 21.90 6.94 -9.20
C PHE A 64 20.77 6.84 -10.23
N ASN A 65 19.76 7.69 -10.10
CA ASN A 65 18.70 7.80 -11.09
C ASN A 65 18.98 9.03 -11.98
N PRO A 66 19.38 8.82 -13.25
CA PRO A 66 19.75 9.92 -14.14
C PRO A 66 18.58 10.86 -14.43
N CYS A 67 17.35 10.35 -14.49
CA CYS A 67 16.17 11.16 -14.74
C CYS A 67 15.85 12.10 -13.56
N ILE A 68 15.96 11.59 -12.32
CA ILE A 68 15.78 12.40 -11.10
C ILE A 68 16.83 13.51 -11.06
N PHE A 69 18.10 13.16 -11.27
CA PHE A 69 19.18 14.13 -11.31
C PHE A 69 18.95 15.20 -12.38
N LEU A 70 18.59 14.80 -13.60
CA LEU A 70 18.38 15.75 -14.70
C LEU A 70 17.20 16.69 -14.42
N ALA A 71 16.10 16.16 -13.88
CA ALA A 71 14.94 16.98 -13.52
C ALA A 71 15.28 18.00 -12.43
N GLU A 72 15.99 17.58 -11.38
CA GLU A 72 16.48 18.47 -10.33
C GLU A 72 17.43 19.53 -10.87
N TRP A 73 18.39 19.12 -11.72
CA TRP A 73 19.36 20.02 -12.33
C TRP A 73 18.66 21.08 -13.19
N LEU A 74 17.76 20.67 -14.08
CA LEU A 74 17.02 21.58 -14.96
C LEU A 74 16.14 22.56 -14.17
N TYR A 75 15.53 22.09 -13.08
CA TYR A 75 14.71 22.94 -12.22
C TYR A 75 15.56 23.99 -11.48
N ASN A 76 16.74 23.60 -10.98
CA ASN A 76 17.65 24.49 -10.26
C ASN A 76 18.40 25.48 -11.17
N HIS A 77 18.60 25.12 -12.44
CA HIS A 77 19.26 25.99 -13.43
C HIS A 77 18.27 26.78 -14.29
N ASN A 78 16.98 26.80 -13.91
CA ASN A 78 15.99 27.62 -14.60
C ASN A 78 16.33 29.12 -14.39
N PRO A 79 16.51 29.92 -15.46
CA PRO A 79 16.80 31.36 -15.34
C PRO A 79 15.79 32.14 -14.49
N CYS A 80 14.53 31.67 -14.40
CA CYS A 80 13.52 32.28 -13.54
C CYS A 80 13.78 32.08 -12.02
N ARG A 81 14.81 31.32 -11.63
CA ARG A 81 15.14 30.96 -10.25
C ARG A 81 16.54 31.40 -9.79
N GLN A 82 17.23 32.28 -10.52
CA GLN A 82 18.63 32.66 -10.26
C GLN A 82 18.95 33.14 -8.83
N GLU A 83 17.96 33.59 -8.07
CA GLU A 83 18.11 34.06 -6.67
C GLU A 83 17.49 33.12 -5.62
N GLN A 84 17.04 31.93 -6.04
CA GLN A 84 16.41 30.96 -5.16
C GLN A 84 17.40 29.88 -4.73
N PRO A 85 17.30 29.35 -3.50
CA PRO A 85 18.14 28.25 -3.07
C PRO A 85 17.90 26.99 -3.93
N PRO A 86 18.90 26.13 -4.09
CA PRO A 86 18.72 24.82 -4.70
C PRO A 86 17.64 24.01 -3.98
N VAL A 87 16.77 23.38 -4.75
CA VAL A 87 15.65 22.55 -4.27
C VAL A 87 15.92 21.10 -4.66
N ALA A 88 15.84 20.18 -3.70
CA ALA A 88 15.93 18.75 -3.95
C ALA A 88 14.74 18.25 -4.77
N PHE A 89 14.91 17.19 -5.54
CA PHE A 89 13.87 16.67 -6.43
C PHE A 89 12.50 16.47 -5.76
N GLU A 90 12.47 15.92 -4.53
CA GLU A 90 11.22 15.63 -3.81
C GLU A 90 10.47 16.90 -3.37
N ASP A 91 11.19 18.01 -3.26
CA ASP A 91 10.66 19.30 -2.82
C ASP A 91 10.26 20.24 -3.97
N ILE A 92 10.55 19.86 -5.22
CA ILE A 92 10.09 20.59 -6.38
C ILE A 92 8.54 20.63 -6.36
N PRO A 93 7.88 21.80 -6.47
CA PRO A 93 6.44 21.93 -6.21
C PRO A 93 5.56 20.93 -6.97
N PHE A 94 5.77 20.78 -8.29
CA PHE A 94 4.99 19.86 -9.10
C PHE A 94 5.28 18.38 -8.78
N VAL A 95 6.52 18.07 -8.37
CA VAL A 95 6.90 16.72 -7.95
C VAL A 95 6.27 16.42 -6.60
N LYS A 96 6.42 17.34 -5.63
CA LYS A 96 5.85 17.24 -4.29
C LYS A 96 4.34 17.04 -4.33
N ASP A 97 3.64 17.79 -5.18
CA ASP A 97 2.19 17.65 -5.35
C ASP A 97 1.81 16.32 -6.04
N TRP A 98 2.59 15.90 -7.04
CA TRP A 98 2.41 14.58 -7.66
C TRP A 98 2.58 13.45 -6.65
N LEU A 99 3.59 13.52 -5.79
CA LEU A 99 3.94 12.52 -4.79
C LEU A 99 2.91 12.39 -3.66
N LYS A 100 2.13 13.44 -3.38
CA LYS A 100 1.00 13.36 -2.43
C LYS A 100 -0.09 12.41 -2.92
N THR A 101 -0.40 12.45 -4.21
CA THR A 101 -1.43 11.61 -4.84
C THR A 101 -0.88 10.25 -5.26
N HIS A 102 0.42 10.20 -5.58
CA HIS A 102 1.13 9.00 -6.03
C HIS A 102 2.31 8.75 -5.10
N PRO A 103 2.11 8.07 -3.95
CA PRO A 103 3.21 7.79 -3.04
C PRO A 103 4.35 7.08 -3.79
N ILE A 104 5.59 7.52 -3.54
CA ILE A 104 6.82 6.96 -4.11
C ILE A 104 6.80 5.43 -3.92
N PRO A 105 7.29 4.62 -4.89
CA PRO A 105 7.52 3.20 -4.65
C PRO A 105 8.26 3.00 -3.32
N LEU A 106 7.75 2.05 -2.53
CA LEU A 106 8.21 1.73 -1.18
C LEU A 106 9.75 1.67 -1.10
N SER A 107 10.32 2.16 0.01
CA SER A 107 11.76 1.95 0.27
C SER A 107 12.10 0.46 0.18
N LYS A 108 13.36 0.12 -0.12
CA LYS A 108 13.76 -1.29 -0.29
C LYS A 108 13.31 -2.17 0.89
N ASP A 109 13.43 -1.67 2.11
CA ASP A 109 13.04 -2.40 3.31
C ASP A 109 11.53 -2.52 3.44
N GLN A 110 10.79 -1.46 3.16
CA GLN A 110 9.32 -1.49 3.15
C GLN A 110 8.80 -2.43 2.05
N ALA A 111 9.35 -2.34 0.84
CA ALA A 111 9.04 -3.24 -0.27
C ALA A 111 9.34 -4.71 0.10
N ALA A 112 10.48 -4.97 0.74
CA ALA A 112 10.84 -6.30 1.22
C ALA A 112 9.82 -6.82 2.24
N LEU A 113 9.40 -6.00 3.20
CA LEU A 113 8.36 -6.38 4.17
C LEU A 113 7.05 -6.75 3.48
N HIS A 114 6.61 -5.95 2.51
CA HIS A 114 5.40 -6.23 1.74
C HIS A 114 5.50 -7.53 0.93
N ILE A 115 6.61 -7.73 0.21
CA ILE A 115 6.85 -8.96 -0.59
C ILE A 115 6.91 -10.18 0.34
N GLN A 116 7.63 -10.09 1.44
CA GLN A 116 7.75 -11.18 2.41
C GLN A 116 6.41 -11.52 3.06
N ALA A 117 5.63 -10.51 3.48
CA ALA A 117 4.30 -10.73 4.05
C ALA A 117 3.38 -11.43 3.05
N PHE A 118 3.38 -10.96 1.80
CA PHE A 118 2.63 -11.59 0.72
C PHE A 118 3.05 -13.06 0.52
N TRP A 119 4.36 -13.32 0.44
CA TRP A 119 4.91 -14.66 0.25
C TRP A 119 4.60 -15.60 1.42
N ARG A 120 4.71 -15.16 2.68
CA ARG A 120 4.30 -15.93 3.86
C ARG A 120 2.83 -16.33 3.74
N GLY A 121 1.97 -15.40 3.33
CA GLY A 121 0.56 -15.67 3.05
C GLY A 121 0.38 -16.71 1.93
N CYS A 122 1.10 -16.59 0.82
CA CYS A 122 1.04 -17.55 -0.29
C CYS A 122 1.49 -18.94 0.15
N LYS A 123 2.57 -19.06 0.93
CA LYS A 123 3.04 -20.35 1.47
C LYS A 123 1.98 -21.03 2.34
N ILE A 124 1.37 -20.30 3.27
CA ILE A 124 0.31 -20.86 4.11
C ILE A 124 -0.89 -21.29 3.26
N ARG A 125 -1.29 -20.47 2.29
CA ARG A 125 -2.39 -20.80 1.37
C ARG A 125 -2.08 -21.96 0.45
N ALA A 126 -0.82 -22.27 0.16
CA ALA A 126 -0.44 -23.40 -0.66
C ALA A 126 -0.52 -24.76 0.08
N ARG A 127 -0.62 -24.76 1.41
CA ARG A 127 -0.68 -26.01 2.19
C ARG A 127 -1.96 -26.79 1.87
N PRO A 128 -1.91 -28.14 1.77
CA PRO A 128 -3.06 -28.96 1.40
C PRO A 128 -4.26 -28.82 2.35
N ASP A 129 -4.00 -28.78 3.65
CA ASP A 129 -5.01 -28.58 4.71
C ASP A 129 -5.76 -27.24 4.56
N VAL A 130 -5.03 -26.17 4.28
CA VAL A 130 -5.60 -24.84 4.05
C VAL A 130 -6.38 -24.78 2.73
N GLN A 131 -5.91 -25.47 1.68
CA GLN A 131 -6.62 -25.58 0.40
C GLN A 131 -7.91 -26.39 0.53
N GLU A 132 -7.88 -27.49 1.29
CA GLU A 132 -9.08 -28.29 1.60
C GLU A 132 -10.11 -27.46 2.36
N LEU A 133 -9.69 -26.73 3.40
CA LEU A 133 -10.56 -25.80 4.12
C LEU A 133 -11.15 -24.73 3.21
N ARG A 134 -10.36 -24.16 2.29
CA ARG A 134 -10.85 -23.16 1.33
C ARG A 134 -11.90 -23.73 0.38
N ARG A 135 -11.69 -24.94 -0.14
CA ARG A 135 -12.67 -25.64 -0.97
C ARG A 135 -13.95 -25.91 -0.19
N TRP A 136 -13.83 -26.44 1.03
CA TRP A 136 -14.97 -26.67 1.89
C TRP A 136 -15.75 -25.39 2.17
N GLN A 137 -15.07 -24.28 2.51
CA GLN A 137 -15.71 -22.98 2.73
C GLN A 137 -16.40 -22.45 1.48
N GLN A 138 -15.82 -22.65 0.29
CA GLN A 138 -16.43 -22.28 -0.99
C GLN A 138 -17.70 -23.09 -1.24
N GLU A 139 -17.64 -24.41 -1.08
CA GLU A 139 -18.81 -25.28 -1.19
C GLU A 139 -19.92 -24.91 -0.20
N GLN A 140 -19.57 -24.52 1.03
CA GLN A 140 -20.58 -24.04 1.98
C GLN A 140 -21.25 -22.74 1.52
N ARG A 141 -20.50 -21.80 0.90
CA ARG A 141 -21.08 -20.57 0.33
C ARG A 141 -21.98 -20.85 -0.87
N GLU A 142 -21.68 -21.88 -1.65
CA GLU A 142 -22.49 -22.29 -2.82
C GLU A 142 -23.72 -23.11 -2.42
N LYS A 143 -23.58 -24.03 -1.45
CA LYS A 143 -24.65 -24.92 -1.00
C LYS A 143 -25.63 -24.22 -0.06
N GLN A 144 -25.17 -23.26 0.75
CA GLN A 144 -26.03 -22.51 1.64
C GLN A 144 -26.46 -21.21 0.98
N ASP A 145 -27.73 -21.13 0.56
CA ASP A 145 -28.39 -19.85 0.31
C ASP A 145 -28.67 -19.19 1.66
N ILE A 146 -27.62 -18.61 2.26
CA ILE A 146 -27.67 -17.96 3.57
C ILE A 146 -28.76 -16.89 3.58
N ARG A 147 -28.98 -16.20 2.45
CA ARG A 147 -30.04 -15.20 2.32
C ARG A 147 -31.42 -15.84 2.50
N ARG A 148 -31.68 -16.97 1.83
CA ARG A 148 -32.93 -17.72 1.96
C ARG A 148 -33.09 -18.39 3.32
N THR A 149 -32.02 -18.90 3.92
CA THR A 149 -32.05 -19.47 5.28
C THR A 149 -32.38 -18.41 6.33
N VAL A 150 -31.72 -17.25 6.24
CA VAL A 150 -32.00 -16.09 7.10
C VAL A 150 -33.42 -15.58 6.87
N GLN A 151 -33.88 -15.52 5.62
CA GLN A 151 -35.26 -15.13 5.30
C GLN A 151 -36.28 -16.10 5.92
N ARG A 152 -36.09 -17.42 5.78
CA ARG A 152 -36.96 -18.43 6.42
C ARG A 152 -36.94 -18.32 7.94
N PHE A 153 -35.78 -18.06 8.54
CA PHE A 153 -35.66 -17.83 9.98
C PHE A 153 -36.48 -16.63 10.43
N TRP A 154 -36.37 -15.48 9.75
CA TRP A 154 -37.15 -14.29 10.09
C TRP A 154 -38.65 -14.49 9.88
N VAL A 155 -39.08 -15.15 8.81
CA VAL A 155 -40.48 -15.52 8.59
C VAL A 155 -41.00 -16.40 9.75
N GLN A 156 -40.20 -17.37 10.21
CA GLN A 156 -40.57 -18.23 11.33
C GLN A 156 -40.66 -17.44 12.65
N GLN A 157 -39.73 -16.51 12.90
CA GLN A 157 -39.76 -15.66 14.10
C GLN A 157 -40.96 -14.73 14.12
N VAL A 158 -41.27 -14.07 13.01
CA VAL A 158 -42.45 -13.19 12.89
C VAL A 158 -43.74 -13.99 13.13
N ARG A 159 -43.84 -15.22 12.62
CA ARG A 159 -45.00 -16.09 12.89
C ARG A 159 -45.10 -16.53 14.35
N ARG A 160 -43.97 -16.87 14.99
CA ARG A 160 -43.96 -17.23 16.41
C ARG A 160 -44.39 -16.06 17.31
N VAL A 161 -43.94 -14.85 17.01
CA VAL A 161 -44.33 -13.64 17.75
C VAL A 161 -45.79 -13.26 17.44
N GLY A 162 -46.21 -13.38 16.18
CA GLY A 162 -47.57 -13.09 15.73
C GLY A 162 -48.63 -14.04 16.30
N CYS A 163 -48.40 -15.36 16.31
CA CYS A 163 -49.32 -16.33 16.92
C CYS A 163 -49.46 -16.12 18.43
N ARG A 164 -48.38 -15.70 19.12
CA ARG A 164 -48.43 -15.41 20.56
C ARG A 164 -49.32 -14.21 20.92
N MET A 165 -49.66 -13.35 19.95
CA MET A 165 -50.60 -12.23 20.14
C MET A 165 -52.05 -12.61 19.86
N THR A 166 -52.31 -13.71 19.13
CA THR A 166 -53.68 -14.14 18.74
C THR A 166 -54.29 -15.21 19.64
N ASP A 167 -53.52 -15.86 20.52
CA ASP A 167 -54.01 -16.86 21.48
C ASP A 167 -54.49 -16.25 22.82
N LEU A 168 -54.68 -14.93 22.89
CA LEU A 168 -55.29 -14.27 24.04
C LEU A 168 -56.81 -14.21 23.86
N PRO A 169 -57.60 -14.83 24.76
CA PRO A 169 -59.05 -14.64 24.75
C PRO A 169 -59.38 -13.16 24.98
N GLU A 170 -60.43 -12.74 24.31
CA GLU A 170 -61.03 -11.41 24.28
C GLU A 170 -60.95 -10.64 25.62
N SER A 171 -60.27 -9.49 25.54
CA SER A 171 -60.19 -8.33 26.46
C SER A 171 -61.05 -8.30 27.73
N PRO A 172 -60.45 -7.85 28.85
CA PRO A 172 -61.07 -6.85 29.72
C PRO A 172 -60.43 -5.47 29.49
N GLN A 173 -61.31 -4.46 29.44
CA GLN A 173 -61.13 -3.01 29.25
C GLN A 173 -59.87 -2.34 29.87
N PRO A 174 -59.48 -1.14 29.36
CA PRO A 174 -58.17 -0.54 29.60
C PRO A 174 -58.07 0.05 31.02
N GLY A 175 -57.47 -0.71 31.92
CA GLY A 175 -56.94 -0.21 33.18
C GLY A 175 -55.54 0.36 32.95
N ASN A 176 -55.39 1.64 33.24
CA ASN A 176 -54.17 2.44 33.13
C ASN A 176 -52.98 1.77 33.85
N CYS A 177 -52.15 1.00 33.14
CA CYS A 177 -50.87 0.52 33.63
C CYS A 177 -49.77 0.92 32.64
N ASP A 178 -49.02 1.92 33.06
CA ASP A 178 -47.88 2.51 32.37
C ASP A 178 -46.74 1.48 32.31
N VAL A 179 -46.71 0.68 31.25
CA VAL A 179 -45.59 -0.23 30.96
C VAL A 179 -44.61 0.52 30.08
N SER A 180 -43.60 1.11 30.71
CA SER A 180 -42.42 1.65 30.02
C SER A 180 -41.60 0.52 29.41
N ILE A 181 -41.69 0.33 28.09
CA ILE A 181 -40.81 -0.57 27.34
C ILE A 181 -39.53 0.19 27.00
N GLN A 182 -38.44 -0.10 27.72
CA GLN A 182 -37.13 0.45 27.39
C GLN A 182 -36.56 -0.30 26.18
N VAL A 183 -36.60 0.32 25.01
CA VAL A 183 -35.97 -0.18 23.79
C VAL A 183 -34.48 0.14 23.86
N VAL A 184 -33.65 -0.84 24.23
CA VAL A 184 -32.20 -0.71 24.15
C VAL A 184 -31.76 -0.99 22.71
N SER A 185 -31.07 -0.03 22.11
CA SER A 185 -30.52 -0.13 20.75
C SER A 185 -29.46 -1.23 20.67
N PRO A 186 -29.41 -2.06 19.61
CA PRO A 186 -28.34 -3.05 19.46
C PRO A 186 -27.10 -2.35 18.90
N SER A 187 -26.28 -1.79 19.78
CA SER A 187 -24.87 -1.53 19.48
C SER A 187 -24.05 -2.73 19.98
N PRO A 188 -23.07 -3.25 19.21
CA PRO A 188 -22.36 -4.48 19.57
C PRO A 188 -21.31 -4.18 20.64
N HIS A 189 -21.72 -4.10 21.90
CA HIS A 189 -20.77 -4.12 23.00
C HIS A 189 -20.48 -5.57 23.39
N SER A 190 -19.29 -5.99 22.96
CA SER A 190 -18.35 -6.88 23.64
C SER A 190 -18.95 -7.81 24.69
N THR A 191 -19.06 -9.10 24.36
CA THR A 191 -19.24 -10.18 25.32
C THR A 191 -18.14 -10.08 26.38
N VAL A 192 -18.52 -9.68 27.59
CA VAL A 192 -17.70 -9.88 28.79
C VAL A 192 -17.50 -11.38 28.92
N VAL A 193 -16.29 -11.83 28.59
CA VAL A 193 -15.80 -13.15 28.93
C VAL A 193 -15.71 -13.19 30.44
N HIS A 194 -16.56 -14.00 31.07
CA HIS A 194 -16.35 -14.37 32.46
C HIS A 194 -15.07 -15.20 32.53
N SER A 195 -13.99 -14.57 32.97
CA SER A 195 -12.81 -15.25 33.46
C SER A 195 -13.22 -16.10 34.67
N PRO A 196 -12.90 -17.41 34.72
CA PRO A 196 -12.96 -18.11 35.98
C PRO A 196 -11.87 -17.54 36.89
N THR A 197 -12.32 -17.03 38.04
CA THR A 197 -11.48 -16.66 39.19
C THR A 197 -10.57 -17.83 39.55
N SER A 198 -9.31 -17.75 39.15
CA SER A 198 -8.25 -18.61 39.67
C SER A 198 -7.86 -18.04 41.04
N GLN A 199 -8.19 -18.79 42.09
CA GLN A 199 -7.78 -18.51 43.47
C GLN A 199 -6.25 -18.51 43.53
N VAL A 200 -5.68 -17.37 43.91
CA VAL A 200 -4.26 -17.21 44.24
C VAL A 200 -4.02 -17.77 45.64
N SER A 201 -3.27 -18.85 45.73
CA SER A 201 -2.58 -19.28 46.96
C SER A 201 -1.17 -18.68 46.94
N PRO A 202 -0.69 -18.03 48.02
CA PRO A 202 0.67 -17.51 48.05
C PRO A 202 1.61 -18.57 48.62
N GLU A 203 2.51 -19.09 47.79
CA GLU A 203 3.72 -19.74 48.29
C GLU A 203 4.95 -19.11 47.65
N ALA A 204 5.95 -18.92 48.50
CA ALA A 204 7.10 -18.07 48.33
C ALA A 204 8.24 -18.76 47.58
N GLY A 205 9.16 -17.93 47.07
CA GLY A 205 10.58 -18.30 46.96
C GLY A 205 11.03 -18.74 45.57
N GLU A 206 11.69 -17.84 44.85
CA GLU A 206 13.14 -17.89 44.58
C GLU A 206 13.46 -17.07 43.32
N TRP A 207 14.09 -15.93 43.54
CA TRP A 207 14.74 -15.15 42.50
C TRP A 207 16.02 -15.86 42.11
N LEU A 208 16.08 -16.42 40.91
CA LEU A 208 17.34 -16.84 40.30
C LEU A 208 17.84 -15.72 39.38
N SER A 209 18.88 -15.06 39.84
CA SER A 209 19.69 -14.10 39.08
C SER A 209 20.37 -14.79 37.88
N PRO A 210 20.61 -14.09 36.77
CA PRO A 210 21.45 -14.58 35.69
C PRO A 210 22.91 -14.60 36.13
N THR A 211 23.55 -15.76 36.03
CA THR A 211 24.97 -15.94 36.29
C THR A 211 25.78 -15.30 35.15
N ASP A 212 26.53 -14.25 35.45
CA ASP A 212 27.62 -13.76 34.62
C ASP A 212 28.76 -14.78 34.64
N THR A 213 28.94 -15.53 33.55
CA THR A 213 30.23 -16.19 33.26
C THR A 213 31.10 -15.23 32.47
N VAL A 214 31.93 -14.50 33.22
CA VAL A 214 33.19 -13.92 32.76
C VAL A 214 34.11 -15.09 32.38
N LEU A 215 34.51 -15.16 31.12
CA LEU A 215 35.75 -15.83 30.72
C LEU A 215 36.73 -14.76 30.28
N ASP A 216 37.51 -14.31 31.26
CA ASP A 216 38.77 -13.61 31.07
C ASP A 216 39.85 -14.64 30.73
N GLY A 217 40.68 -14.34 29.72
CA GLY A 217 41.73 -15.24 29.27
C GLY A 217 42.45 -14.75 28.02
N ASN A 218 43.01 -13.55 28.08
CA ASN A 218 44.12 -13.08 27.24
C ASN A 218 45.46 -13.53 27.90
N PRO A 219 46.64 -13.51 27.26
CA PRO A 219 47.00 -13.04 25.92
C PRO A 219 47.55 -14.11 24.94
#